data_AF-A0AAU3QY46-F1
#
_entry.id   AF-A0AAU3QY46-F1
#
_cell.length_a   1.000
_cell.length_b   1.000
_cell.length_c   1.000
_cell.angle_alpha   90.00
_cell.angle_beta   90.00
_cell.angle_gamma   90.00
#
_symmetry.space_group_name_H-M   'P 1'
#
loop_
_entity.id
_entity.type
_entity.pdbx_description
1 polymer ?
#
loop_
_entity_poly.entity_id
_entity_poly.type
_entity_poly.pdbx_seq_one_letter_code
_entity_poly.pdbx_strand_id
1 'polypeptide(L)'
;MLLTPVDGDALVRTQRLRTLGLGERSDASFDNFDAFADRVAEVTEVPFSMVNFIDGNRQFFAGLHTPAGTHKGSDLGAAAAGSSRSGRYVALDRGYCPHVVVRRKALVLEDVCDYPRFAGNPVVDEIGIRSYLGAPLIDRTGIALGAVCAVDTVPRPWGRAGLDAIKSLAMELVGHIDQREGNGIGI
;
A
#
# COMPACT_ATOMS: atom_id res chain seq x y z
N MET A 1 2.88 -22.08 -1.22
CA MET A 1 2.42 -21.40 0.01
C MET A 1 3.13 -20.06 0.08
N LEU A 2 2.38 -18.95 0.05
CA LEU A 2 2.97 -17.64 0.29
C LEU A 2 3.27 -17.54 1.79
N LEU A 3 4.54 -17.34 2.15
CA LEU A 3 4.90 -17.07 3.54
C LEU A 3 4.93 -15.57 3.73
N THR A 4 4.15 -15.07 4.69
CA THR A 4 4.30 -13.71 5.20
C THR A 4 5.78 -13.48 5.53
N PRO A 5 6.40 -12.43 4.98
CA PRO A 5 7.84 -12.25 5.13
C PRO A 5 8.19 -11.94 6.59
N VAL A 6 9.32 -12.48 7.06
CA VAL A 6 9.84 -12.16 8.40
C VAL A 6 10.30 -10.71 8.41
N ASP A 7 9.74 -9.91 9.33
CA ASP A 7 9.94 -8.46 9.36
C ASP A 7 10.77 -8.03 10.56
N GLY A 8 12.08 -7.85 10.35
CA GLY A 8 13.00 -7.39 11.39
C GLY A 8 12.80 -5.94 11.81
N ASP A 9 12.15 -5.12 10.97
CA ASP A 9 11.97 -3.68 11.21
C ASP A 9 10.60 -3.38 11.86
N ALA A 10 9.75 -4.39 12.08
CA ALA A 10 8.35 -4.20 12.51
C ALA A 10 8.18 -3.32 13.75
N LEU A 11 9.00 -3.53 14.79
CA LEU A 11 8.94 -2.76 16.03
C LEU A 11 9.38 -1.30 15.81
N VAL A 12 10.52 -1.11 15.14
CA VAL A 12 11.07 0.23 14.87
C VAL A 12 10.13 1.01 13.95
N ARG A 13 9.58 0.36 12.93
CA ARG A 13 8.58 0.93 12.02
C ARG A 13 7.30 1.32 12.76
N THR A 14 6.79 0.47 13.65
CA THR A 14 5.60 0.78 14.45
C THR A 14 5.84 2.01 15.34
N GLN A 15 7.02 2.10 15.97
CA GLN A 15 7.40 3.28 16.75
C GLN A 15 7.47 4.53 15.86
N ARG A 16 8.09 4.42 14.69
CA ARG A 16 8.25 5.52 13.76
C ARG A 16 6.92 6.04 13.23
N LEU A 17 6.00 5.15 12.83
CA LEU A 17 4.64 5.50 12.42
C LEU A 17 3.90 6.28 13.52
N ARG A 18 4.01 5.84 14.79
CA ARG A 18 3.43 6.58 15.93
C ARG A 18 4.03 7.97 16.12
N THR A 19 5.35 8.12 16.00
CA THR A 19 6.02 9.44 16.06
C THR A 19 5.52 10.38 14.96
N LEU A 20 5.24 9.85 13.78
CA LEU A 20 4.72 10.61 12.64
C LEU A 20 3.19 10.83 12.69
N GLY A 21 2.49 10.23 13.67
CA GLY A 21 1.03 10.27 13.74
C GLY A 21 0.33 9.51 12.60
N LEU A 22 1.02 8.54 11.98
CA LEU A 22 0.53 7.75 10.84
C LEU A 22 0.12 6.34 11.30
N GLY A 23 -0.83 5.72 10.58
CA GLY A 23 -1.13 4.29 10.74
C GLY A 23 -2.28 3.90 11.69
N GLU A 24 -2.90 4.85 12.39
CA GLU A 24 -3.99 4.56 13.35
C GLU A 24 -5.35 5.18 12.97
N ARG A 25 -5.36 6.28 12.22
CA ARG A 25 -6.57 6.99 11.76
C ARG A 25 -6.35 7.54 10.36
N SER A 26 -7.44 7.73 9.61
CA SER A 26 -7.38 8.55 8.40
C SER A 26 -7.01 9.96 8.83
N ASP A 27 -5.80 10.38 8.49
CA ASP A 27 -5.26 11.64 8.94
C ASP A 27 -5.92 12.78 8.16
N ALA A 28 -6.82 13.53 8.81
CA ALA A 28 -7.44 14.72 8.21
C ALA A 28 -6.43 15.87 8.01
N SER A 29 -5.24 15.78 8.60
CA SER A 29 -4.15 16.76 8.45
C SER A 29 -3.15 16.39 7.35
N PHE A 30 -3.26 15.20 6.76
CA PHE A 30 -2.65 14.92 5.46
C PHE A 30 -3.66 15.33 4.41
N ASP A 31 -3.27 16.17 3.44
CA ASP A 31 -4.05 16.42 2.24
C ASP A 31 -4.42 15.05 1.65
N ASN A 32 -5.71 14.72 1.80
CA ASN A 32 -6.32 13.41 1.73
C ASN A 32 -5.45 12.31 1.06
N PHE A 33 -4.91 11.35 1.82
CA PHE A 33 -4.22 10.18 1.25
C PHE A 33 -5.08 9.42 0.22
N ASP A 34 -6.42 9.50 0.31
CA ASP A 34 -7.30 8.96 -0.72
C ASP A 34 -7.10 9.70 -2.05
N ALA A 35 -6.90 11.03 -2.05
CA ALA A 35 -6.57 11.79 -3.27
C ALA A 35 -5.20 11.39 -3.85
N PHE A 36 -4.24 11.04 -3.00
CA PHE A 36 -2.97 10.48 -3.48
C PHE A 36 -3.19 9.10 -4.11
N ALA A 37 -4.02 8.26 -3.52
CA ALA A 37 -4.41 6.99 -4.11
C ALA A 37 -5.13 7.20 -5.46
N ASP A 38 -6.07 8.14 -5.55
CA ASP A 38 -6.75 8.51 -6.80
C ASP A 38 -5.74 8.85 -7.90
N ARG A 39 -4.72 9.66 -7.57
CA ARG A 39 -3.65 10.00 -8.51
C ARG A 39 -2.79 8.79 -8.90
N VAL A 40 -2.50 7.88 -7.97
CA VAL A 40 -1.80 6.62 -8.29
C VAL A 40 -2.63 5.81 -9.29
N ALA A 41 -3.94 5.72 -9.08
CA ALA A 41 -4.85 5.00 -9.97
C ALA A 41 -4.92 5.65 -11.37
N GLU A 42 -4.97 6.98 -11.44
CA GLU A 42 -4.95 7.73 -12.69
C GLU A 42 -3.64 7.51 -13.47
N VAL A 43 -2.49 7.70 -12.81
CA VAL A 43 -1.16 7.57 -13.45
C VAL A 43 -0.88 6.14 -13.91
N THR A 44 -1.41 5.14 -13.21
CA THR A 44 -1.21 3.73 -13.55
C THR A 44 -2.40 3.14 -14.32
N GLU A 45 -3.47 3.89 -14.54
CA GLU A 45 -4.70 3.43 -15.21
C GLU A 45 -5.29 2.13 -14.62
N VAL A 46 -5.25 1.97 -13.29
CA VAL A 46 -5.79 0.80 -12.57
C VAL A 46 -7.09 1.11 -11.83
N PRO A 47 -7.94 0.10 -11.58
CA PRO A 47 -9.14 0.26 -10.76
C PRO A 47 -8.86 0.37 -9.26
N PHE A 48 -7.73 -0.15 -8.76
CA PHE A 48 -7.43 -0.17 -7.33
C PHE A 48 -6.04 0.38 -7.05
N SER A 49 -5.93 1.31 -6.11
CA SER A 49 -4.65 1.78 -5.62
C SER A 49 -4.74 2.14 -4.14
N MET A 50 -3.60 2.06 -3.44
CA MET A 50 -3.55 2.28 -2.00
C MET A 50 -2.28 3.01 -1.58
N VAL A 51 -2.43 3.83 -0.54
CA VAL A 51 -1.33 4.19 0.37
C VAL A 51 -1.50 3.34 1.61
N ASN A 52 -0.53 2.46 1.86
CA ASN A 52 -0.61 1.45 2.89
C ASN A 52 0.52 1.59 3.90
N PHE A 53 0.19 1.81 5.18
CA PHE A 53 1.15 1.74 6.28
C PHE A 53 1.07 0.38 6.94
N ILE A 54 2.20 -0.14 7.42
CA ILE A 54 2.27 -1.48 7.99
C ILE A 54 2.82 -1.38 9.41
N ASP A 55 2.06 -1.84 10.39
CA ASP A 55 2.55 -2.04 11.76
C ASP A 55 2.95 -3.52 11.97
N GLY A 56 3.33 -3.90 13.19
CA GLY A 56 3.75 -5.27 13.49
C GLY A 56 2.66 -6.34 13.34
N ASN A 57 1.38 -5.96 13.24
CA ASN A 57 0.25 -6.87 13.31
C ASN A 57 -0.69 -6.77 12.10
N ARG A 58 -0.71 -5.64 11.40
CA ARG A 58 -1.71 -5.33 10.36
C ARG A 58 -1.21 -4.29 9.37
N GLN A 59 -1.92 -4.25 8.25
CA GLN A 59 -1.83 -3.23 7.22
C GLN A 59 -2.93 -2.18 7.47
N PHE A 60 -2.65 -0.92 7.20
CA PHE A 60 -3.59 0.19 7.30
C PHE A 60 -3.60 1.00 5.99
N PHE A 61 -4.71 0.99 5.28
CA PHE A 61 -4.97 1.75 4.06
C PHE A 61 -5.28 3.21 4.40
N ALA A 62 -4.22 4.00 4.61
CA ALA A 62 -4.32 5.43 4.82
C ALA A 62 -5.01 6.13 3.63
N GLY A 63 -4.71 5.68 2.41
CA GLY A 63 -5.36 6.09 1.17
C GLY A 63 -5.88 4.88 0.41
N LEU A 64 -7.07 4.97 -0.16
CA LEU A 64 -7.71 3.90 -0.91
C LEU A 64 -8.54 4.45 -2.08
N HIS A 65 -8.15 4.10 -3.30
CA HIS A 65 -8.96 4.27 -4.51
C HIS A 65 -9.63 2.96 -4.87
N THR A 66 -10.94 3.00 -5.12
CA THR A 66 -11.72 1.87 -5.66
C THR A 66 -12.79 2.40 -6.62
N PRO A 67 -13.24 1.61 -7.61
CA PRO A 67 -14.25 2.06 -8.55
C PRO A 67 -15.59 2.25 -7.84
N ALA A 68 -16.26 3.38 -8.09
CA ALA A 68 -17.58 3.68 -7.54
C ALA A 68 -18.61 2.59 -7.93
N GLY A 69 -19.37 2.09 -6.96
CA GLY A 69 -20.43 1.11 -7.19
C GLY A 69 -19.98 -0.34 -7.39
N THR A 70 -18.68 -0.64 -7.29
CA THR A 70 -18.24 -2.04 -7.22
C THR A 70 -18.54 -2.60 -5.83
N HIS A 71 -19.50 -3.51 -5.75
CA HIS A 71 -19.65 -4.38 -4.58
C HIS A 71 -18.32 -5.06 -4.20
N LYS A 72 -17.41 -5.27 -5.18
CA LYS A 72 -16.04 -5.79 -5.00
C LYS A 72 -15.01 -4.79 -4.47
N GLY A 73 -15.14 -3.49 -4.75
CA GLY A 73 -14.32 -2.45 -4.12
C GLY A 73 -14.75 -2.21 -2.68
N SER A 74 -16.06 -2.29 -2.43
CA SER A 74 -16.56 -2.47 -1.08
C SER A 74 -16.13 -3.80 -0.47
N ASP A 75 -15.84 -4.88 -1.21
CA ASP A 75 -15.28 -6.12 -0.65
C ASP A 75 -13.77 -6.03 -0.38
N LEU A 76 -12.97 -5.27 -1.13
CA LEU A 76 -11.58 -4.99 -0.73
C LEU A 76 -11.52 -4.19 0.58
N GLY A 77 -12.50 -3.29 0.81
CA GLY A 77 -12.70 -2.59 2.08
C GLY A 77 -13.51 -3.38 3.13
N ALA A 78 -14.42 -4.27 2.74
CA ALA A 78 -15.34 -5.00 3.62
C ALA A 78 -14.90 -6.43 3.94
N ALA A 79 -14.15 -7.09 3.06
CA ALA A 79 -13.35 -8.28 3.37
C ALA A 79 -12.07 -7.92 4.13
N ALA A 80 -11.57 -6.69 3.96
CA ALA A 80 -10.61 -6.08 4.89
C ALA A 80 -11.24 -5.75 6.25
N ALA A 81 -12.45 -5.17 6.22
CA ALA A 81 -13.12 -4.72 7.42
C ALA A 81 -14.61 -4.98 7.36
N GLY A 82 -15.06 -6.04 8.01
CA GLY A 82 -16.47 -6.39 8.15
C GLY A 82 -17.37 -5.16 8.20
N SER A 83 -18.05 -4.91 7.08
CA SER A 83 -19.20 -4.02 6.89
C SER A 83 -19.24 -2.76 7.78
N SER A 84 -18.34 -1.80 7.57
CA SER A 84 -18.60 -0.39 7.92
C SER A 84 -17.57 0.53 7.25
N ARG A 85 -17.87 1.83 7.10
CA ARG A 85 -16.89 2.90 6.77
C ARG A 85 -15.75 3.05 7.81
N SER A 86 -15.59 2.06 8.68
CA SER A 86 -14.74 1.99 9.86
C SER A 86 -13.64 0.93 9.78
N GLY A 87 -13.35 0.34 8.62
CA GLY A 87 -12.08 -0.37 8.52
C GLY A 87 -11.34 -0.23 7.21
N ARG A 88 -10.11 0.22 7.43
CA ARG A 88 -9.01 0.38 6.48
C ARG A 88 -7.89 -0.60 6.86
N TYR A 89 -8.20 -1.64 7.63
CA TYR A 89 -7.21 -2.57 8.17
C TYR A 89 -7.25 -3.90 7.43
N VAL A 90 -6.08 -4.48 7.14
CA VAL A 90 -5.97 -5.78 6.47
C VAL A 90 -4.92 -6.63 7.19
N ALA A 91 -5.16 -7.94 7.27
CA ALA A 91 -4.17 -8.90 7.78
C ALA A 91 -2.88 -8.91 6.93
N LEU A 92 -1.72 -9.17 7.55
CA LEU A 92 -0.40 -9.14 6.89
C LEU A 92 -0.18 -10.26 5.86
N ASP A 93 -1.03 -11.28 5.85
CA ASP A 93 -0.98 -12.40 4.89
C ASP A 93 -1.75 -12.11 3.58
N ARG A 94 -2.50 -11.00 3.52
CA ARG A 94 -3.26 -10.59 2.33
C ARG A 94 -2.53 -9.52 1.52
N GLY A 95 -2.49 -9.69 0.20
CA GLY A 95 -1.84 -8.76 -0.71
C GLY A 95 -0.30 -8.79 -0.63
N TYR A 96 0.33 -7.81 -1.30
CA TYR A 96 1.78 -7.87 -1.59
C TYR A 96 2.61 -6.75 -0.97
N CYS A 97 1.97 -5.74 -0.35
CA CYS A 97 2.65 -4.63 0.33
C CYS A 97 3.60 -5.08 1.45
N PRO A 98 3.30 -6.11 2.27
CA PRO A 98 4.24 -6.62 3.27
C PRO A 98 5.56 -7.08 2.64
N HIS A 99 5.51 -7.70 1.45
CA HIS A 99 6.71 -8.08 0.71
C HIS A 99 7.51 -6.87 0.21
N VAL A 100 6.84 -5.79 -0.19
CA VAL A 100 7.49 -4.54 -0.62
C VAL A 100 8.22 -3.91 0.56
N VAL A 101 7.58 -3.83 1.73
CA VAL A 101 8.14 -3.26 2.95
C VAL A 101 9.35 -4.05 3.42
N VAL A 102 9.22 -5.38 3.62
CA VAL A 102 10.33 -6.19 4.12
C VAL A 102 11.51 -6.22 3.14
N ARG A 103 11.25 -6.26 1.83
CA ARG A 103 12.33 -6.26 0.82
C ARG A 103 12.93 -4.88 0.58
N ARG A 104 12.26 -3.82 1.04
CA ARG A 104 12.64 -2.41 0.85
C ARG A 104 12.92 -2.09 -0.63
N LYS A 105 12.16 -2.74 -1.52
CA LYS A 105 12.34 -2.69 -2.98
C LYS A 105 10.97 -2.75 -3.65
N ALA A 106 10.84 -2.01 -4.74
CA ALA A 106 9.65 -2.08 -5.59
C ALA A 106 9.42 -3.51 -6.10
N LEU A 107 8.15 -3.85 -6.27
CA LEU A 107 7.68 -5.15 -6.73
C LEU A 107 6.72 -4.94 -7.90
N VAL A 108 7.02 -5.60 -9.01
CA VAL A 108 6.18 -5.63 -10.21
C VAL A 108 5.79 -7.08 -10.43
N LEU A 109 4.49 -7.33 -10.51
CA LEU A 109 3.87 -8.60 -10.86
C LEU A 109 2.90 -8.31 -12.00
N GLU A 110 3.36 -8.53 -13.23
CA GLU A 110 2.55 -8.28 -14.43
C GLU A 110 1.38 -9.25 -14.51
N ASP A 111 1.61 -10.52 -14.16
CA ASP A 111 0.58 -11.48 -13.77
C ASP A 111 1.04 -12.23 -12.51
N VAL A 112 0.31 -12.14 -11.40
CA VAL A 112 0.65 -12.79 -10.13
C VAL A 112 0.67 -14.31 -10.23
N CYS A 113 -0.10 -14.90 -11.15
CA CYS A 113 -0.17 -16.34 -11.33
C CYS A 113 1.10 -16.90 -11.99
N ASP A 114 1.88 -16.07 -12.70
CA ASP A 114 3.17 -16.46 -13.27
C ASP A 114 4.27 -16.58 -12.20
N TYR A 115 3.98 -16.17 -10.96
CA TYR A 115 4.92 -16.23 -9.85
C TYR A 115 4.39 -17.22 -8.79
N PRO A 116 4.84 -18.48 -8.78
CA PRO A 116 4.34 -19.51 -7.86
C PRO A 116 4.36 -19.12 -6.38
N ARG A 117 5.31 -18.26 -5.99
CA ARG A 117 5.37 -17.73 -4.61
C ARG A 117 4.17 -16.84 -4.27
N PHE A 118 3.66 -16.06 -5.21
CA PHE A 118 2.59 -15.07 -5.04
C PHE A 118 1.21 -15.57 -5.44
N ALA A 119 1.14 -16.55 -6.35
CA ALA A 119 -0.10 -17.10 -6.87
C ALA A 119 -1.04 -17.67 -5.78
N GLY A 120 -0.51 -18.09 -4.63
CA GLY A 120 -1.30 -18.62 -3.52
C GLY A 120 -1.78 -17.57 -2.51
N ASN A 121 -1.72 -16.26 -2.82
CA ASN A 121 -2.27 -15.23 -1.94
C ASN A 121 -3.81 -15.25 -2.00
N PRO A 122 -4.52 -15.16 -0.85
CA PRO A 122 -5.99 -15.16 -0.83
C PRO A 122 -6.64 -14.09 -1.73
N VAL A 123 -5.97 -12.95 -2.00
CA VAL A 123 -6.52 -11.90 -2.87
C VAL A 123 -6.66 -12.32 -4.33
N VAL A 124 -5.95 -13.38 -4.76
CA VAL A 124 -6.07 -13.94 -6.11
C VAL A 124 -7.45 -14.57 -6.29
N ASP A 125 -7.87 -15.42 -5.37
CA ASP A 125 -9.14 -16.16 -5.50
C ASP A 125 -10.34 -15.37 -4.98
N GLU A 126 -10.19 -14.62 -3.89
CA GLU A 126 -11.31 -13.90 -3.27
C GLU A 126 -11.71 -12.64 -4.03
N ILE A 127 -10.73 -11.91 -4.57
CA ILE A 127 -10.95 -10.62 -5.23
C ILE A 127 -10.73 -10.73 -6.75
N GLY A 128 -9.92 -11.70 -7.19
CA GLY A 128 -9.57 -11.86 -8.61
C GLY A 128 -8.33 -11.06 -9.00
N ILE A 129 -7.44 -10.70 -8.06
CA ILE A 129 -6.26 -9.90 -8.38
C ILE A 129 -5.33 -10.66 -9.32
N ARG A 130 -4.93 -10.00 -10.42
CA ARG A 130 -4.02 -10.53 -11.44
C ARG A 130 -2.74 -9.75 -11.57
N SER A 131 -2.71 -8.45 -11.29
CA SER A 131 -1.46 -7.67 -11.37
C SER A 131 -1.25 -6.79 -10.15
N TYR A 132 0.02 -6.54 -9.83
CA TYR A 132 0.44 -5.71 -8.70
C TYR A 132 1.69 -4.91 -9.05
N LEU A 133 1.66 -3.62 -8.75
CA LEU A 133 2.79 -2.70 -8.87
C LEU A 133 2.90 -1.92 -7.56
N GLY A 134 4.02 -2.03 -6.84
CA GLY A 134 4.18 -1.33 -5.58
C GLY A 134 5.60 -0.88 -5.30
N ALA A 135 5.75 0.20 -4.55
CA ALA A 135 7.02 0.76 -4.11
C ALA A 135 7.00 1.12 -2.61
N PRO A 136 8.12 0.93 -1.89
CA PRO A 136 8.19 1.19 -0.47
C PRO A 136 8.23 2.70 -0.19
N LEU A 137 7.60 3.12 0.91
CA LEU A 137 7.68 4.47 1.44
C LEU A 137 8.81 4.51 2.48
N ILE A 138 10.04 4.74 2.02
CA ILE A 138 11.23 4.79 2.88
C ILE A 138 11.48 6.24 3.28
N ASP A 139 11.36 6.54 4.57
CA ASP A 139 11.54 7.89 5.07
C ASP A 139 13.02 8.30 5.20
N ARG A 140 13.28 9.55 5.59
CA ARG A 140 14.64 10.07 5.83
C ARG A 140 15.46 9.30 6.88
N THR A 141 14.82 8.53 7.76
CA THR A 141 15.52 7.69 8.75
C THR A 141 15.93 6.34 8.18
N GLY A 142 15.55 6.07 6.93
CA GLY A 142 15.76 4.79 6.29
C GLY A 142 14.79 3.74 6.81
N ILE A 143 13.62 4.08 7.33
CA ILE A 143 12.60 3.10 7.73
C ILE A 143 11.54 3.02 6.64
N ALA A 144 11.23 1.81 6.16
CA ALA A 144 10.17 1.57 5.20
C ALA A 144 8.82 1.60 5.93
N LEU A 145 8.15 2.76 6.00
CA LEU A 145 6.91 2.97 6.73
C LEU A 145 5.72 2.14 6.20
N GLY A 146 5.77 1.81 4.91
CA GLY A 146 4.65 1.26 4.18
C GLY A 146 4.95 1.11 2.70
N ALA A 147 3.91 1.06 1.88
CA ALA A 147 4.01 1.02 0.43
C ALA A 147 2.88 1.82 -0.23
N VAL A 148 3.18 2.41 -1.39
CA VAL A 148 2.16 2.81 -2.35
C VAL A 148 2.04 1.70 -3.39
N CYS A 149 0.81 1.36 -3.78
CA CYS A 149 0.58 0.31 -4.77
C CYS A 149 -0.61 0.58 -5.69
N ALA A 150 -0.52 -0.02 -6.88
CA ALA A 150 -1.52 -0.11 -7.93
C ALA A 150 -1.81 -1.60 -8.21
N VAL A 151 -3.08 -1.95 -8.37
CA VAL A 151 -3.54 -3.34 -8.43
C VAL A 151 -4.67 -3.47 -9.46
N ASP A 152 -4.66 -4.56 -10.22
CA ASP A 152 -5.75 -4.87 -11.15
C ASP A 152 -6.11 -6.36 -11.11
N THR A 153 -7.33 -6.64 -11.54
CA THR A 153 -7.92 -7.96 -11.83
C THR A 153 -7.59 -8.49 -13.22
N VAL A 154 -6.83 -7.75 -14.03
CA VAL A 154 -6.23 -8.23 -15.28
C VAL A 154 -4.70 -8.13 -15.26
N PRO A 155 -3.98 -8.97 -16.04
CA PRO A 155 -2.55 -8.81 -16.23
C PRO A 155 -2.20 -7.47 -16.86
N ARG A 156 -1.07 -6.88 -16.45
CA ARG A 156 -0.63 -5.56 -16.96
C ARG A 156 0.87 -5.51 -17.24
N PRO A 157 1.28 -5.16 -18.48
CA PRO A 157 2.68 -5.08 -18.86
C PRO A 157 3.29 -3.73 -18.44
N TRP A 158 3.47 -3.54 -17.13
CA TRP A 158 4.01 -2.29 -16.57
C TRP A 158 5.38 -1.93 -17.13
N GLY A 159 6.20 -2.95 -17.39
CA GLY A 159 7.56 -2.77 -17.86
C GLY A 159 8.36 -1.78 -17.00
N ARG A 160 9.30 -1.09 -17.65
CA ARG A 160 10.15 -0.10 -16.97
C ARG A 160 9.39 1.18 -16.61
N ALA A 161 8.45 1.59 -17.46
CA ALA A 161 7.69 2.82 -17.29
C ALA A 161 6.83 2.80 -16.02
N GLY A 162 6.07 1.73 -15.79
CA GLY A 162 5.27 1.58 -14.56
C GLY A 162 6.16 1.52 -13.32
N LEU A 163 7.30 0.81 -13.39
CA LEU A 163 8.26 0.75 -12.29
C LEU A 163 8.82 2.14 -11.92
N ASP A 164 9.19 2.95 -12.91
CA ASP A 164 9.71 4.29 -12.67
C ASP A 164 8.59 5.24 -12.17
N ALA A 165 7.37 5.12 -12.70
CA ALA A 165 6.22 5.89 -12.24
C ALA A 165 5.89 5.63 -10.76
N ILE A 166 5.76 4.37 -10.34
CA ILE A 166 5.41 4.05 -8.95
C ILE A 166 6.51 4.46 -7.97
N LYS A 167 7.79 4.40 -8.39
CA LYS A 167 8.91 4.90 -7.57
C LYS A 167 8.87 6.40 -7.42
N SER A 168 8.58 7.14 -8.49
CA SER A 168 8.41 8.60 -8.44
C SER A 168 7.27 9.00 -7.51
N LEU A 169 6.13 8.32 -7.59
CA LEU A 169 5.00 8.50 -6.68
C LEU A 169 5.40 8.21 -5.22
N ALA A 170 6.14 7.13 -4.97
CA ALA A 170 6.61 6.81 -3.62
C ALA A 170 7.55 7.89 -3.06
N MET A 171 8.49 8.39 -3.86
CA MET A 171 9.42 9.46 -3.46
C MET A 171 8.68 10.77 -3.17
N GLU A 172 7.71 11.12 -4.00
CA GLU A 172 6.87 12.31 -3.79
C GLU A 172 6.12 12.22 -2.46
N LEU A 173 5.46 11.08 -2.19
CA LEU A 173 4.71 10.90 -0.95
C LEU A 173 5.60 10.93 0.29
N VAL A 174 6.79 10.33 0.22
CA VAL A 174 7.80 10.44 1.29
C VAL A 174 8.20 11.90 1.50
N GLY A 175 8.41 12.67 0.43
CA GLY A 175 8.70 14.10 0.54
C GLY A 175 7.62 14.87 1.31
N HIS A 176 6.34 14.58 1.05
CA HIS A 176 5.23 15.17 1.81
C HIS A 176 5.24 14.76 3.29
N ILE A 177 5.54 13.50 3.60
CA ILE A 177 5.67 13.00 4.98
C ILE A 177 6.82 13.69 5.72
N ASP A 178 7.99 13.78 5.10
CA ASP A 178 9.19 14.38 5.68
C ASP A 178 9.02 15.90 5.90
N GLN A 179 8.38 16.61 4.96
CA GLN A 179 8.09 18.03 5.09
C GLN A 179 7.17 18.34 6.28
N ARG A 180 6.15 17.50 6.49
CA ARG A 180 5.26 17.62 7.65
C ARG A 180 6.01 17.45 8.96
N GLU A 181 6.87 16.45 9.05
CA GLU A 181 7.68 16.22 10.26
C GLU A 181 8.57 17.43 10.57
N GLY A 182 9.21 18.01 9.55
CA GLY A 182 10.01 19.23 9.69
C GLY A 182 9.21 20.44 10.16
N ASN A 183 7.99 20.61 9.66
CA ASN A 183 7.10 21.73 10.03
C ASN A 183 6.50 21.59 11.44
N GLY A 184 6.36 20.36 11.96
CA GLY A 184 5.83 20.08 13.29
C GLY A 184 6.84 20.27 14.45
N ILE A 185 8.12 20.46 14.14
CA ILE A 185 9.20 20.66 15.14
C ILE A 185 9.47 22.16 15.40
N GLY A 186 8.74 23.05 14.73
CA GLY A 186 8.85 24.51 14.93
C GLY A 186 7.91 25.07 16.00
N ILE A 187 8.22 24.86 17.29
CA ILE A 187 7.81 25.74 18.41
C ILE A 187 8.90 25.72 19.49
#